data_AF-A0A8S3K9S3-F1
#
_entry.id   AF-A0A8S3K9S3-F1
#
_cell.length_a   1.000
_cell.length_b   1.000
_cell.length_c   1.000
_cell.angle_alpha   90.00
_cell.angle_beta   90.00
_cell.angle_gamma   90.00
#
_symmetry.space_group_name_H-M   'P 1'
#
loop_
_entity.id
_entity.type
_entity.pdbx_description
1 polymer ?
#
loop_
_entity_poly.entity_id
_entity_poly.type
_entity_poly.pdbx_seq_one_letter_code
_entity_poly.pdbx_strand_id
1 'polypeptide(L)'
;SRIKIYFSNIMFQRNHGIGNTNIGSTHRAQSVRYPQWELISGKVVSYRNSTDVFRGNEILEVSVVGASLMDAPSVLLGRKKILLQPGQRFPIRFQFYYDKSRAEPGYGGRMMQANVTNI
;
A
#
# COMPACT_ATOMS: atom_id res chain seq x y z
N SER A 1 -1.22 -21.24 -11.88
CA SER A 1 -0.68 -20.25 -12.84
C SER A 1 -0.09 -19.08 -12.08
N ARG A 2 1.17 -18.69 -12.33
CA ARG A 2 1.78 -17.50 -11.70
C ARG A 2 1.44 -16.26 -12.53
N ILE A 3 0.42 -15.51 -12.14
CA ILE A 3 0.08 -14.24 -12.79
C ILE A 3 1.19 -13.25 -12.43
N LYS A 4 1.94 -12.77 -13.44
CA LYS A 4 2.87 -11.65 -13.25
C LYS A 4 2.08 -10.35 -13.27
N ILE A 5 2.20 -9.57 -12.20
CA ILE A 5 1.38 -8.40 -11.92
C ILE A 5 2.25 -7.15 -11.86
N TYR A 6 1.76 -6.05 -12.41
CA TYR A 6 2.41 -4.75 -12.41
C TYR A 6 1.44 -3.66 -11.95
N PHE A 7 2.00 -2.52 -11.57
CA PHE A 7 1.24 -1.34 -11.21
C PHE A 7 1.29 -0.30 -12.32
N SER A 8 0.16 0.35 -12.59
CA SER A 8 0.09 1.52 -13.48
C SER A 8 -0.68 2.67 -12.81
N ASN A 9 -0.33 3.91 -13.19
CA ASN A 9 -0.93 5.15 -12.70
C ASN A 9 -0.98 5.25 -11.17
N ILE A 10 0.14 4.97 -10.50
CA ILE A 10 0.23 5.09 -9.05
C ILE A 10 0.24 6.56 -8.66
N MET A 11 -0.72 6.96 -7.82
CA MET A 11 -0.78 8.29 -7.22
C MET A 11 -0.70 8.19 -5.71
N PHE A 12 0.12 9.07 -5.14
CA PHE A 12 0.26 9.25 -3.70
C PHE A 12 -0.26 10.65 -3.32
N GLN A 13 -1.27 10.71 -2.45
CA GLN A 13 -1.84 11.97 -1.98
C GLN A 13 -1.67 12.05 -0.46
N ARG A 14 -0.98 13.10 0.00
CA ARG A 14 -0.86 13.39 1.43
C ARG A 14 -2.13 14.07 1.91
N ASN A 15 -2.78 13.48 2.91
CA ASN A 15 -3.72 14.24 3.73
C ASN A 15 -2.92 14.92 4.84
N HIS A 16 -2.77 16.24 4.74
CA HIS A 16 -2.27 17.03 5.85
C HIS A 16 -3.38 17.14 6.90
N GLY A 17 -3.38 16.22 7.87
CA GLY A 17 -4.02 16.52 9.14
C GLY A 17 -3.26 17.68 9.77
N ILE A 18 -3.83 18.88 9.73
CA ILE A 18 -3.31 20.03 10.46
C ILE A 18 -3.50 19.73 11.95
N GLY A 19 -2.47 19.17 12.56
CA GLY A 19 -2.35 19.04 14.02
C GLY A 19 -1.24 19.96 14.49
N ASN A 20 -1.49 21.27 14.50
CA ASN A 20 -0.62 22.20 15.20
C ASN A 20 -1.38 22.72 16.43
N THR A 21 -1.16 22.09 17.57
CA THR A 21 -1.49 22.69 18.86
C THR A 21 -0.22 22.70 19.68
N ASN A 22 0.43 23.87 19.72
CA ASN A 22 1.40 24.18 20.75
C ASN A 22 0.68 24.10 22.10
N ILE A 23 0.95 23.07 22.90
CA ILE A 23 0.51 23.02 24.30
C ILE A 23 1.76 23.11 25.17
N GLY A 24 1.91 24.26 25.81
CA GLY A 24 2.42 24.41 27.18
C GLY A 24 3.83 23.90 27.46
N SER A 25 4.75 24.84 27.65
CA SER A 25 6.05 24.66 28.30
C SER A 25 5.99 23.83 29.59
N THR A 26 6.63 22.66 29.64
CA THR A 26 7.63 22.23 30.66
C THR A 26 7.98 20.74 30.51
N HIS A 27 9.28 20.49 30.30
CA HIS A 27 10.06 19.26 30.49
C HIS A 27 9.51 17.90 29.96
N ARG A 28 10.29 17.34 29.02
CA ARG A 28 10.20 16.01 28.38
C ARG A 28 9.28 15.99 27.16
N ALA A 29 9.83 16.43 26.03
CA ALA A 29 9.27 16.20 24.71
C ALA A 29 9.23 14.69 24.43
N GLN A 30 8.20 14.00 24.91
CA GLN A 30 7.79 12.74 24.29
C GLN A 30 7.25 13.12 22.92
N SER A 31 8.03 12.87 21.88
CA SER A 31 7.57 12.99 20.51
C SER A 31 6.43 12.00 20.30
N VAL A 32 5.20 12.43 20.51
CA VAL A 32 4.01 11.68 20.08
C VAL A 32 4.07 11.65 18.55
N ARG A 33 4.57 10.55 17.99
CA ARG A 33 4.62 10.36 16.54
C ARG A 33 3.19 10.08 16.07
N TYR A 34 2.49 11.13 15.65
CA TYR A 34 1.16 10.98 15.06
C TYR A 34 1.25 10.18 13.76
N PRO A 35 0.29 9.25 13.51
CA PRO A 35 0.25 8.51 12.27
C PRO A 35 0.08 9.49 11.10
N GLN A 36 0.93 9.33 10.10
CA GLN A 36 0.90 10.18 8.92
C GLN A 36 0.23 9.39 7.79
N TRP A 37 -1.06 9.61 7.62
CA TRP A 37 -1.85 8.91 6.61
C TRP A 37 -1.59 9.47 5.21
N GLU A 38 -1.33 8.58 4.28
CA GLU A 38 -1.18 8.89 2.87
C GLU A 38 -2.11 7.98 2.07
N LEU A 39 -2.87 8.59 1.17
CA LEU A 39 -3.71 7.86 0.24
C LEU A 39 -2.83 7.37 -0.91
N ILE A 40 -2.94 6.09 -1.22
CA ILE A 40 -2.41 5.52 -2.45
C ILE A 40 -3.56 5.03 -3.33
N SER A 41 -3.47 5.31 -4.62
CA SER A 41 -4.39 4.78 -5.62
C SER A 41 -3.64 4.38 -6.88
N GLY A 42 -4.23 3.46 -7.65
CA GLY A 42 -3.66 3.02 -8.91
C GLY A 42 -4.41 1.86 -9.53
N LYS A 43 -3.79 1.25 -10.53
CA LYS A 43 -4.31 0.05 -11.20
C LYS A 43 -3.29 -1.07 -11.11
N VAL A 44 -3.81 -2.26 -10.86
CA VAL A 44 -3.10 -3.52 -11.01
C VAL A 44 -3.37 -4.03 -12.42
N VAL A 45 -2.32 -4.38 -13.17
CA VAL A 45 -2.39 -4.91 -14.53
C VAL A 45 -1.65 -6.23 -14.62
N SER A 46 -2.08 -7.13 -15.51
CA SER A 46 -1.34 -8.34 -15.84
C SER A 46 -0.25 -8.08 -16.88
N TYR A 47 0.87 -8.81 -16.79
CA TYR A 47 2.03 -8.71 -17.70
C TYR A 47 1.72 -9.05 -19.16
N ARG A 48 0.74 -9.91 -19.37
CA ARG A 48 0.24 -10.33 -20.67
C ARG A 48 -1.25 -10.04 -20.66
N ASN A 49 -1.84 -9.76 -21.82
CA ASN A 49 -3.30 -9.73 -22.00
C ASN A 49 -3.87 -11.06 -21.49
N SER A 50 -4.18 -11.13 -20.20
CA SER A 50 -4.74 -12.31 -19.60
C SER A 50 -6.20 -12.30 -20.01
N THR A 51 -6.55 -13.18 -20.93
CA THR A 51 -7.93 -13.57 -21.17
C THR A 51 -8.53 -14.27 -19.95
N ASP A 52 -7.70 -14.59 -18.95
CA ASP A 52 -8.10 -15.14 -17.66
C ASP A 52 -9.10 -14.22 -16.98
N VAL A 53 -10.26 -14.81 -16.75
CA VAL A 53 -11.38 -14.24 -16.03
C VAL A 53 -11.32 -14.78 -14.61
N PHE A 54 -11.45 -13.90 -13.63
CA PHE A 54 -11.55 -14.34 -12.24
C PHE A 54 -12.85 -15.12 -12.02
N ARG A 55 -12.76 -16.18 -11.22
CA ARG A 55 -13.86 -17.12 -10.94
C ARG A 55 -14.74 -16.63 -9.79
N GLY A 56 -14.31 -15.63 -9.04
CA GLY A 56 -15.04 -15.07 -7.90
C GLY A 56 -14.58 -15.61 -6.54
N ASN A 57 -13.56 -16.46 -6.53
CA ASN A 57 -12.96 -17.01 -5.32
C ASN A 57 -11.52 -16.51 -5.11
N GLU A 58 -11.09 -15.55 -5.90
CA GLU A 58 -9.75 -14.97 -5.83
C GLU A 58 -9.75 -13.67 -5.03
N ILE A 59 -8.74 -13.50 -4.20
CA ILE A 59 -8.46 -12.25 -3.48
C ILE A 59 -7.20 -11.63 -4.09
N LEU A 60 -7.33 -10.39 -4.54
CA LEU A 60 -6.20 -9.52 -4.83
C LEU A 60 -5.78 -8.79 -3.55
N GLU A 61 -4.59 -9.08 -3.05
CA GLU A 61 -3.95 -8.29 -2.00
C GLU A 61 -2.97 -7.29 -2.64
N VAL A 62 -3.13 -6.01 -2.33
CA VAL A 62 -2.18 -4.95 -2.67
C VAL A 62 -1.58 -4.40 -1.39
N SER A 63 -0.25 -4.35 -1.30
CA SER A 63 0.47 -3.88 -0.12
C SER A 63 1.53 -2.84 -0.47
N VAL A 64 1.73 -1.91 0.47
CA VAL A 64 2.88 -0.98 0.49
C VAL A 64 3.84 -1.51 1.54
N VAL A 65 5.09 -1.72 1.15
CA VAL A 65 6.16 -2.13 2.07
C VAL A 65 7.28 -1.08 2.08
N GLY A 66 7.84 -0.81 3.25
CA GLY A 66 9.08 -0.06 3.40
C GLY A 66 10.23 -0.98 3.02
N ALA A 67 10.95 -0.64 1.94
CA ALA A 67 12.10 -1.41 1.50
C ALA A 67 13.35 -0.89 2.21
N SER A 68 14.05 -1.75 2.94
CA SER A 68 15.26 -1.34 3.64
C SER A 68 16.41 -1.17 2.65
N LEU A 69 17.32 -0.22 2.90
CA LEU A 69 18.58 -0.13 2.16
C LEU A 69 19.60 -1.19 2.61
N MET A 70 19.33 -1.90 3.71
CA MET A 70 20.20 -2.89 4.33
C MET A 70 19.49 -4.25 4.45
N ASP A 71 20.13 -5.25 5.07
CA ASP A 71 19.56 -6.58 5.39
C ASP A 71 18.37 -6.56 6.37
N ALA A 72 17.82 -5.39 6.69
CA ALA A 72 16.67 -5.29 7.58
C ALA A 72 15.41 -5.80 6.85
N PRO A 73 14.53 -6.53 7.56
CA PRO A 73 13.29 -7.04 6.98
C PRO A 73 12.41 -5.90 6.47
N SER A 74 11.74 -6.12 5.34
CA SER A 74 10.76 -5.17 4.81
C SER A 74 9.59 -5.01 5.78
N VAL A 75 9.16 -3.78 6.02
CA VAL A 75 8.06 -3.48 6.94
C VAL A 75 6.76 -3.23 6.17
N LEU A 76 5.67 -3.90 6.54
CA LEU A 76 4.35 -3.64 5.98
C LEU A 76 3.83 -2.27 6.45
N LEU A 77 3.66 -1.34 5.52
CA LEU A 77 3.12 -0.01 5.81
C LEU A 77 1.59 0.04 5.69
N GLY A 78 1.03 -0.77 4.79
CA GLY A 78 -0.41 -0.93 4.64
C GLY A 78 -0.77 -1.98 3.59
N ARG A 79 -2.00 -2.50 3.65
CA ARG A 79 -2.53 -3.46 2.68
C ARG A 79 -4.02 -3.26 2.42
N LYS A 80 -4.47 -3.63 1.23
CA LYS A 80 -5.87 -3.75 0.83
C LYS A 80 -6.11 -5.13 0.22
N LYS A 81 -7.11 -5.83 0.72
CA LYS A 81 -7.66 -7.04 0.10
C LYS A 81 -8.90 -6.69 -0.71
N ILE A 82 -8.98 -7.21 -1.92
CA ILE A 82 -10.09 -7.00 -2.86
C ILE A 82 -10.58 -8.38 -3.26
N LEU A 83 -11.82 -8.71 -2.93
CA LEU A 83 -12.48 -9.88 -3.47
C LEU A 83 -12.77 -9.63 -4.95
N LEU A 84 -12.23 -10.48 -5.82
CA LEU A 84 -12.43 -10.38 -7.26
C LEU A 84 -13.77 -11.03 -7.61
N GLN A 85 -14.52 -10.40 -8.50
CA GLN A 85 -15.84 -10.88 -8.90
C GLN A 85 -15.73 -11.90 -10.05
N PRO A 86 -16.67 -12.86 -10.13
CA PRO A 86 -16.79 -13.69 -11.32
C PRO A 86 -16.92 -12.82 -12.57
N GLY A 87 -16.21 -13.13 -13.65
CA GLY A 87 -16.27 -12.31 -14.86
C GLY A 87 -15.29 -11.14 -14.88
N GLN A 88 -14.72 -10.75 -13.74
CA GLN A 88 -13.81 -9.61 -13.64
C GLN A 88 -12.48 -9.89 -14.35
N ARG A 89 -11.88 -8.84 -14.91
CA ARG A 89 -10.59 -8.87 -15.60
C ARG A 89 -9.71 -7.71 -15.17
N PHE A 90 -8.41 -7.81 -15.43
CA PHE A 90 -7.52 -6.66 -15.34
C PHE A 90 -7.92 -5.57 -16.35
N PRO A 91 -7.67 -4.27 -16.05
CA PRO A 91 -7.03 -3.74 -14.84
C PRO A 91 -7.94 -3.71 -13.61
N ILE A 92 -7.39 -4.02 -12.43
CA ILE A 92 -8.11 -3.89 -11.14
C ILE A 92 -7.68 -2.60 -10.44
N ARG A 93 -8.63 -1.71 -10.15
CA ARG A 93 -8.35 -0.45 -9.45
C ARG A 93 -8.23 -0.70 -7.96
N PHE A 94 -7.30 0.01 -7.31
CA PHE A 94 -7.19 0.03 -5.86
C PHE A 94 -7.04 1.46 -5.35
N GLN A 95 -7.46 1.65 -4.09
CA GLN A 95 -7.29 2.88 -3.34
C GLN A 95 -7.36 2.55 -1.84
N PHE A 96 -6.38 2.96 -1.06
CA PHE A 96 -6.39 2.82 0.41
C PHE A 96 -5.44 3.82 1.08
N TYR A 97 -5.65 4.02 2.37
CA TYR A 97 -4.73 4.79 3.21
C TYR A 97 -3.69 3.86 3.85
N TYR A 98 -2.47 4.34 3.98
CA TYR A 98 -1.44 3.68 4.77
C TYR A 98 -0.72 4.70 5.64
N ASP A 99 -0.13 4.23 6.74
CA ASP A 99 0.59 5.07 7.68
C ASP A 99 2.07 5.14 7.29
N LYS A 100 2.45 6.23 6.63
CA LYS A 100 3.84 6.42 6.18
C LYS A 100 4.79 6.68 7.35
N SER A 101 4.29 7.05 8.53
CA SER A 101 5.15 7.29 9.71
C SER A 101 5.83 6.02 10.21
N ARG A 102 5.36 4.84 9.76
CA ARG A 102 5.97 3.53 9.99
C ARG A 102 7.17 3.24 9.09
N ALA A 103 7.35 4.00 8.02
CA ALA A 103 8.60 3.94 7.26
C ALA A 103 9.67 4.68 8.07
N GLU A 104 10.61 3.94 8.67
CA GLU A 104 11.72 4.58 9.39
C GLU A 104 12.63 5.36 8.43
N PRO A 105 13.38 6.36 8.92
CA PRO A 105 14.30 7.16 8.11
C PRO A 105 15.43 6.36 7.42
N GLY A 106 15.61 5.06 7.73
CA GLY A 106 16.61 4.17 7.12
C GLY A 106 16.10 3.29 5.97
N TYR A 107 14.81 3.37 5.63
CA TYR A 107 14.26 2.63 4.49
C TYR A 107 14.49 3.40 3.18
N GLY A 108 15.00 2.71 2.16
CA GLY A 108 15.41 3.26 0.86
C GLY A 108 14.29 3.67 -0.07
N GLY A 109 13.06 3.47 0.38
CA GLY A 109 11.88 3.83 -0.37
C GLY A 109 10.68 2.98 0.03
N ARG A 110 9.58 3.21 -0.68
CA ARG A 110 8.34 2.45 -0.56
C ARG A 110 8.22 1.59 -1.81
N MET A 111 8.00 0.30 -1.63
CA MET A 111 7.73 -0.63 -2.71
C MET A 111 6.28 -1.08 -2.67
N MET A 112 5.73 -1.34 -3.84
CA MET A 112 4.37 -1.85 -4.01
C MET A 112 4.44 -3.34 -4.35
N GLN A 113 3.59 -4.13 -3.71
CA GLN A 113 3.46 -5.55 -3.98
C GLN A 113 1.99 -5.88 -4.21
N ALA A 114 1.73 -6.80 -5.14
CA ALA A 114 0.40 -7.33 -5.39
C ALA A 114 0.47 -8.83 -5.56
N ASN A 115 -0.48 -9.54 -4.94
CA ASN A 115 -0.61 -10.98 -5.07
C ASN A 115 -2.07 -11.36 -5.25
N VAL A 116 -2.33 -12.39 -6.05
CA VAL A 116 -3.65 -12.99 -6.22
C VAL A 116 -3.63 -14.39 -5.65
N THR A 117 -4.49 -14.64 -4.68
CA THR A 117 -4.61 -15.94 -3.99
C THR A 117 -6.04 -16.45 -4.09
N ASN A 118 -6.21 -17.75 -4.24
CA ASN A 118 -7.54 -18.37 -4.10
C ASN A 118 -7.90 -18.46 -2.61
N ILE A 119 -9.20 -18.38 -2.32
CA ILE A 119 -9.80 -18.75 -1.03
C ILE A 119 -9.91 -20.27 -0.94
#